data_AF-A0AAD4YJZ5-F1
#
_entry.id   AF-A0AAD4YJZ5-F1
#
_cell.length_a   1.000
_cell.length_b   1.000
_cell.length_c   1.000
_cell.angle_alpha   90.00
_cell.angle_beta   90.00
_cell.angle_gamma   90.00
#
_symmetry.space_group_name_H-M   'P 1'
#
loop_
_entity.id
_entity.type
_entity.pdbx_description
1 polymer ?
#
loop_
_entity_poly.entity_id
_entity_poly.type
_entity_poly.pdbx_seq_one_letter_code
_entity_poly.pdbx_strand_id
1 'polypeptide(L)'
;MRNIRQEEEKEEEKRDEEKEKRRRKKMKKKHDDKVNEVGDYLNLEAPSSLKSLCRYVETTLLPEDKILEFTIHKKVFGGDRETFLLPEDITQFAGMEEIGATVVAVYMRHLHDVMKQANMCSMVGFIDPATVSANSAQ
;
A
#
# COMPACT_ATOMS: atom_id res chain seq x y z
N MET A 1 17.44 -12.06 -36.99
CA MET A 1 17.40 -12.67 -35.63
C MET A 1 17.58 -11.63 -34.51
N ARG A 2 18.51 -10.66 -34.56
CA ARG A 2 18.67 -9.66 -33.46
C ARG A 2 17.61 -8.55 -33.41
N ASN A 3 17.05 -8.15 -34.56
CA ASN A 3 16.08 -7.04 -34.60
C ASN A 3 14.71 -7.40 -33.99
N ILE A 4 14.28 -8.66 -34.11
CA ILE A 4 12.98 -9.12 -33.59
C ILE A 4 12.96 -9.05 -32.06
N ARG A 5 14.04 -9.51 -31.40
CA ARG A 5 14.16 -9.44 -29.93
C ARG A 5 14.14 -8.02 -29.38
N GLN A 6 14.78 -7.08 -30.09
CA GLN A 6 14.78 -5.66 -29.70
C GLN A 6 13.42 -4.98 -29.92
N GLU A 7 12.64 -5.45 -30.90
CA GLU A 7 11.26 -4.99 -31.10
C GLU A 7 10.34 -5.55 -30.01
N GLU A 8 10.48 -6.82 -29.63
CA GLU A 8 9.72 -7.45 -28.54
C GLU A 8 9.96 -6.75 -27.19
N GLU A 9 11.21 -6.47 -26.81
CA GLU A 9 11.56 -5.75 -25.57
C GLU A 9 10.97 -4.34 -25.55
N LYS A 10 11.05 -3.59 -26.66
CA LYS A 10 10.45 -2.26 -26.77
C LYS A 10 8.92 -2.28 -26.71
N GLU A 11 8.30 -3.36 -27.19
CA GLU A 11 6.86 -3.54 -27.14
C GLU A 11 6.40 -3.92 -25.72
N GLU A 12 7.18 -4.70 -24.98
CA GLU A 12 6.96 -5.02 -23.58
C GLU A 12 7.07 -3.79 -22.67
N GLU A 13 8.12 -2.98 -22.85
CA GLU A 13 8.32 -1.73 -22.10
C GLU A 13 7.18 -0.73 -22.33
N LYS A 14 6.72 -0.59 -23.59
CA LYS A 14 5.52 0.22 -23.93
C LYS A 14 4.25 -0.31 -23.26
N ARG A 15 4.08 -1.63 -23.19
CA ARG A 15 2.92 -2.26 -22.53
C ARG A 15 2.92 -1.98 -21.03
N ASP A 16 4.08 -2.03 -20.38
CA ASP A 16 4.19 -1.78 -18.95
C ASP A 16 4.02 -0.30 -18.60
N GLU A 17 4.57 0.61 -19.40
CA GLU A 17 4.27 2.04 -19.28
C GLU A 17 2.77 2.34 -19.44
N GLU A 18 2.08 1.68 -20.39
CA GLU A 18 0.65 1.88 -20.60
C GLU A 18 -0.18 1.34 -19.42
N LYS A 19 0.20 0.18 -18.87
CA LYS A 19 -0.43 -0.35 -17.65
C LYS A 19 -0.24 0.60 -16.48
N GLU A 20 0.95 1.17 -16.30
CA GLU A 20 1.22 2.13 -15.23
C GLU A 20 0.40 3.42 -15.40
N LYS A 21 0.37 3.99 -16.61
CA LYS A 21 -0.47 5.17 -16.94
C LYS A 21 -1.96 4.89 -16.70
N ARG A 22 -2.45 3.70 -17.04
CA ARG A 22 -3.83 3.27 -16.77
C ARG A 22 -4.09 3.12 -15.26
N ARG A 23 -3.15 2.58 -14.49
CA ARG A 23 -3.23 2.51 -13.01
C ARG A 23 -3.32 3.91 -12.40
N ARG A 24 -2.44 4.83 -12.80
CA ARG A 24 -2.45 6.24 -12.35
C ARG A 24 -3.76 6.95 -12.68
N LYS A 25 -4.31 6.79 -13.91
CA LYS A 25 -5.61 7.37 -14.29
C LYS A 25 -6.78 6.78 -13.49
N LYS A 26 -6.77 5.47 -13.23
CA LYS A 26 -7.80 4.80 -12.41
C LYS A 26 -7.73 5.27 -10.94
N MET A 27 -6.53 5.57 -10.44
CA MET A 27 -6.31 6.22 -9.14
C MET A 27 -6.92 7.62 -9.10
N LYS A 28 -6.57 8.48 -10.07
CA LYS A 28 -7.09 9.86 -10.13
C LYS A 28 -8.62 9.91 -10.23
N LYS A 29 -9.23 8.98 -10.99
CA LYS A 29 -10.69 8.90 -11.12
C LYS A 29 -11.39 8.43 -9.84
N LYS A 30 -10.71 7.69 -8.95
CA LYS A 30 -11.27 7.33 -7.63
C LYS A 30 -11.23 8.48 -6.63
N HIS A 31 -10.41 9.52 -6.88
CA HIS A 31 -10.25 10.67 -5.99
C HIS A 31 -11.31 11.76 -6.19
N ASP A 32 -12.01 11.76 -7.33
CA ASP A 32 -12.89 12.87 -7.74
C ASP A 32 -14.31 12.80 -7.14
N ASP A 33 -14.66 11.70 -6.46
CA ASP A 33 -16.04 11.41 -6.04
C ASP A 33 -16.27 11.43 -4.51
N LYS A 34 -15.27 11.87 -3.73
CA LYS A 34 -15.45 12.12 -2.28
C LYS A 34 -14.64 13.33 -1.85
N VAL A 35 -15.29 14.48 -1.79
CA VAL A 35 -14.90 15.55 -0.86
C VAL A 35 -15.18 14.98 0.54
N ASN A 36 -14.22 14.26 1.10
CA ASN A 36 -14.30 13.80 2.48
C ASN A 36 -13.77 14.93 3.36
N GLU A 37 -14.60 15.41 4.29
CA GLU A 37 -14.17 16.26 5.39
C GLU A 37 -12.97 15.59 6.07
N VAL A 38 -11.81 16.23 5.99
CA VAL A 38 -10.66 15.84 6.82
C VAL A 38 -11.06 16.20 8.24
N GLY A 39 -11.38 15.20 9.05
CA GLY A 39 -11.68 15.38 10.47
C GLY A 39 -10.57 16.19 11.16
N ASP A 40 -10.91 16.96 12.19
CA ASP A 40 -9.95 17.78 12.93
C ASP A 40 -9.07 16.90 13.85
N TYR A 41 -8.20 16.09 13.24
CA TYR A 41 -7.40 15.05 13.90
C TYR A 41 -6.35 15.62 14.88
N LEU A 42 -6.05 16.91 14.79
CA LEU A 42 -5.15 17.61 15.69
C LEU A 42 -5.72 17.78 17.10
N ASN A 43 -7.05 17.81 17.21
CA ASN A 43 -7.78 17.98 18.47
C ASN A 43 -8.16 16.65 19.16
N LEU A 44 -7.80 15.49 18.57
CA LEU A 44 -7.94 14.22 19.29
C LEU A 44 -6.96 14.13 20.46
N GLU A 45 -7.46 13.59 21.58
CA GLU A 45 -6.66 13.20 22.74
C GLU A 45 -5.87 11.91 22.40
N ALA A 46 -4.95 12.03 21.45
CA ALA A 46 -4.15 10.93 20.91
C ALA A 46 -2.71 10.94 21.48
N PRO A 47 -2.07 9.76 21.60
CA PRO A 47 -0.63 9.66 21.88
C PRO A 47 0.21 10.50 20.92
N SER A 48 1.33 11.03 21.41
CA SER A 48 2.23 11.89 20.64
C SER A 48 2.74 11.27 19.33
N SER A 49 2.88 9.94 19.30
CA SER A 49 3.23 9.18 18.10
C SER A 49 2.15 9.29 17.02
N LEU A 50 0.87 9.12 17.38
CA LEU A 50 -0.24 9.24 16.43
C LEU A 50 -0.40 10.68 15.94
N LYS A 51 -0.23 11.68 16.83
CA LYS A 51 -0.22 13.10 16.43
C LYS A 51 0.89 13.42 15.44
N SER A 52 2.07 12.84 15.64
CA SER A 52 3.20 13.01 14.71
C SER A 52 2.91 12.38 13.35
N LEU A 53 2.23 11.24 13.34
CA LEU A 53 1.81 10.55 12.12
C LEU A 53 0.75 11.36 11.35
N CYS A 54 -0.29 11.87 12.02
CA CYS A 54 -1.27 12.78 11.39
C CYS A 54 -0.60 14.03 10.83
N ARG A 55 0.30 14.66 11.61
CA ARG A 55 1.05 15.83 11.15
C ARG A 55 1.89 15.53 9.90
N TYR A 56 2.49 14.35 9.81
CA TYR A 56 3.24 13.95 8.61
C TYR A 56 2.33 13.89 7.38
N VAL A 57 1.12 13.34 7.52
CA VAL A 57 0.12 13.33 6.43
C VAL A 57 -0.22 14.75 5.99
N GLU A 58 -0.57 15.62 6.94
CA GLU A 58 -1.01 16.99 6.66
C GLU A 58 0.08 17.89 6.06
N THR A 59 1.31 17.73 6.54
CA THR A 59 2.41 18.64 6.19
C THR A 59 3.28 18.14 5.05
N THR A 60 3.19 16.85 4.71
CA THR A 60 4.05 16.21 3.70
C THR A 60 3.25 15.50 2.61
N LEU A 61 2.35 14.58 2.97
CA LEU A 61 1.69 13.75 1.95
C LEU A 61 0.63 14.51 1.17
N LEU A 62 -0.26 15.23 1.86
CA LEU A 62 -1.34 15.99 1.21
C LEU A 62 -0.83 17.15 0.35
N PRO A 63 0.11 18.02 0.79
CA PRO A 63 0.56 19.15 -0.01
C PRO A 63 1.28 18.74 -1.30
N GLU A 64 1.91 17.56 -1.29
CA GLU A 64 2.67 17.04 -2.42
C GLU A 64 1.89 16.03 -3.26
N ASP A 65 0.62 15.76 -2.93
CA ASP A 65 -0.21 14.72 -3.57
C ASP A 65 0.52 13.36 -3.64
N LYS A 66 1.23 13.03 -2.55
CA LYS A 66 2.07 11.84 -2.44
C LYS A 66 1.30 10.67 -1.82
N ILE A 67 1.58 9.49 -2.37
CA ILE A 67 1.21 8.20 -1.78
C ILE A 67 2.47 7.49 -1.27
N LEU A 68 2.31 6.61 -0.29
CA LEU A 68 3.41 5.76 0.18
C LEU A 68 3.37 4.43 -0.55
N GLU A 69 4.33 4.18 -1.44
CA GLU A 69 4.42 2.93 -2.21
C GLU A 69 5.26 1.87 -1.48
N PHE A 70 4.83 0.61 -1.58
CA PHE A 70 5.49 -0.53 -0.93
C PHE A 70 5.52 -1.74 -1.85
N THR A 71 6.71 -2.36 -1.92
CA THR A 71 6.89 -3.67 -2.54
C THR A 71 6.77 -4.78 -1.50
N ILE A 72 5.82 -5.68 -1.71
CA ILE A 72 5.66 -6.91 -0.93
C ILE A 72 6.19 -8.08 -1.73
N HIS A 73 7.33 -8.62 -1.30
CA HIS A 73 7.98 -9.72 -2.01
C HIS A 73 7.25 -11.05 -1.80
N LYS A 74 7.43 -11.96 -2.77
CA LYS A 74 6.90 -13.34 -2.72
C LYS A 74 7.28 -14.13 -1.49
N LYS A 75 8.37 -13.75 -0.80
CA LYS A 75 8.78 -14.40 0.45
C LYS A 75 7.82 -14.13 1.61
N VAL A 76 7.00 -13.10 1.51
CA VAL A 76 6.02 -12.72 2.54
C VAL A 76 4.72 -13.49 2.36
N PHE A 77 4.12 -13.43 1.17
CA PHE A 77 2.78 -13.99 0.90
C PHE A 77 2.72 -14.99 -0.27
N GLY A 78 3.86 -15.43 -0.80
CA GLY A 78 3.92 -16.36 -1.94
C GLY A 78 3.87 -15.70 -3.33
N GLY A 79 3.59 -14.39 -3.42
CA GLY A 79 3.62 -13.63 -4.68
C GLY A 79 4.20 -12.22 -4.50
N ASP A 80 4.89 -11.72 -5.53
CA ASP A 80 5.38 -10.34 -5.57
C ASP A 80 4.21 -9.39 -5.91
N ARG A 81 4.08 -8.28 -5.18
CA ARG A 81 3.07 -7.25 -5.46
C ARG A 81 3.53 -5.87 -5.04
N GLU A 82 3.14 -4.88 -5.84
CA GLU A 82 3.18 -3.47 -5.46
C GLU A 82 1.87 -3.07 -4.79
N THR A 83 1.96 -2.37 -3.67
CA THR A 83 0.84 -1.79 -2.95
C THR A 83 1.16 -0.36 -2.52
N PHE A 84 0.18 0.33 -1.95
CA PHE A 84 0.35 1.70 -1.48
C PHE A 84 -0.55 1.99 -0.30
N LEU A 85 -0.16 2.97 0.51
CA LEU A 85 -1.02 3.61 1.50
C LEU A 85 -1.37 5.02 1.05
N LEU A 86 -2.64 5.35 1.19
CA LEU A 86 -3.17 6.69 1.00
C LEU A 86 -3.11 7.49 2.30
N PRO A 87 -3.14 8.84 2.24
CA PRO A 87 -3.36 9.68 3.40
C PRO A 87 -4.50 9.19 4.31
N GLU A 88 -5.61 8.75 3.71
CA GLU A 88 -6.79 8.26 4.41
C GLU A 88 -6.51 6.99 5.21
N ASP A 89 -5.74 6.05 4.66
CA ASP A 89 -5.37 4.82 5.39
C ASP A 89 -4.63 5.15 6.69
N ILE A 90 -3.82 6.21 6.68
CA ILE A 90 -3.02 6.67 7.81
C ILE A 90 -3.90 7.42 8.82
N THR A 91 -4.79 8.31 8.35
CA THR A 91 -5.69 9.05 9.24
C THR A 91 -6.70 8.12 9.91
N GLN A 92 -7.23 7.12 9.20
CA GLN A 92 -8.09 6.09 9.77
C GLN A 92 -7.36 5.28 10.84
N PHE A 93 -6.14 4.83 10.56
CA PHE A 93 -5.31 4.13 11.54
C PHE A 93 -5.07 5.00 12.80
N ALA A 94 -4.72 6.28 12.62
CA ALA A 94 -4.47 7.19 13.73
C ALA A 94 -5.74 7.57 14.51
N GLY A 95 -6.89 7.59 13.84
CA GLY A 95 -8.21 7.84 14.40
C GLY A 95 -8.84 6.65 15.12
N MET A 96 -8.14 5.51 15.20
CA MET A 96 -8.68 4.25 15.74
C MET A 96 -9.94 3.77 14.99
N GLU A 97 -10.03 4.06 13.69
CA GLU A 97 -11.08 3.59 12.82
C GLU A 97 -10.77 2.19 12.26
N GLU A 98 -11.74 1.59 11.56
CA GLU A 98 -11.50 0.35 10.82
C GLU A 98 -10.44 0.57 9.74
N ILE A 99 -9.42 -0.29 9.75
CA ILE A 99 -8.32 -0.24 8.77
C ILE A 99 -8.50 -1.28 7.67
N GLY A 100 -8.16 -0.89 6.45
CA GLY A 100 -8.19 -1.80 5.31
C GLY A 100 -7.15 -2.93 5.40
N ALA A 101 -7.42 -4.04 4.70
CA ALA A 101 -6.50 -5.17 4.56
C ALA A 101 -5.09 -4.75 4.06
N THR A 102 -5.00 -3.67 3.27
CA THR A 102 -3.74 -3.11 2.78
C THR A 102 -2.83 -2.63 3.91
N VAL A 103 -3.37 -1.90 4.90
CA VAL A 103 -2.61 -1.42 6.07
C VAL A 103 -2.02 -2.60 6.83
N VAL A 104 -2.84 -3.62 7.06
CA VAL A 104 -2.43 -4.87 7.73
C VAL A 104 -1.35 -5.59 6.93
N ALA A 105 -1.51 -5.70 5.61
CA ALA A 105 -0.53 -6.34 4.73
C ALA A 105 0.83 -5.61 4.72
N VAL A 106 0.84 -4.28 4.72
CA VAL A 106 2.06 -3.47 4.81
C VAL A 106 2.75 -3.69 6.16
N TYR A 107 2.00 -3.78 7.26
CA TYR A 107 2.58 -4.07 8.56
C TYR A 107 3.15 -5.50 8.64
N MET A 108 2.44 -6.50 8.11
CA MET A 108 2.95 -7.88 8.01
C MET A 108 4.23 -7.95 7.17
N ARG A 109 4.33 -7.16 6.10
CA ARG A 109 5.55 -7.01 5.31
C ARG A 109 6.71 -6.48 6.16
N HIS A 110 6.48 -5.47 6.99
CA HIS A 110 7.48 -4.97 7.94
C HIS A 110 7.89 -6.05 8.96
N LEU A 111 6.91 -6.75 9.55
CA LEU A 111 7.16 -7.84 10.49
C LEU A 111 8.02 -8.94 9.87
N HIS A 112 7.80 -9.31 8.60
CA HIS A 112 8.66 -10.26 7.91
C HIS A 112 10.14 -9.83 7.88
N ASP A 113 10.44 -8.53 7.70
CA ASP A 113 11.83 -8.05 7.77
C ASP A 113 12.43 -8.16 9.16
N VAL A 114 11.63 -7.89 10.21
CA VAL A 114 12.04 -8.09 11.60
C VAL A 114 12.35 -9.57 11.86
N MET A 115 11.48 -10.48 11.39
CA MET A 115 11.72 -11.93 11.52
C MET A 115 12.95 -12.38 10.76
N LYS A 116 13.23 -11.78 9.61
CA LYS A 116 14.45 -12.04 8.82
C LYS A 116 15.71 -11.63 9.57
N GLN A 117 15.69 -10.46 10.21
CA GLN A 117 16.82 -9.99 11.04
C GLN A 117 17.06 -10.90 12.24
N ALA A 118 15.99 -11.48 12.79
CA ALA A 118 16.07 -12.43 13.91
C ALA A 118 16.40 -13.89 13.49
N ASN A 119 16.60 -14.17 12.19
CA ASN A 119 16.76 -15.54 11.65
C ASN A 119 15.58 -16.48 11.98
N MET A 120 14.37 -15.94 12.07
CA MET A 120 13.14 -16.68 12.45
C MET A 120 12.14 -16.85 11.30
N CYS A 121 12.53 -16.59 10.04
CA CYS A 121 11.62 -16.71 8.89
C CYS A 121 10.98 -18.09 8.72
N SER A 122 11.62 -19.16 9.19
CA SER A 122 11.07 -20.53 9.08
C SER A 122 10.03 -20.86 10.17
N MET A 123 9.89 -20.01 11.19
CA MET A 123 8.98 -20.23 12.31
C MET A 123 7.60 -19.59 12.12
N VAL A 124 7.47 -18.66 11.17
CA VAL A 124 6.26 -17.88 10.93
C VAL A 124 5.93 -17.87 9.45
N GLY A 125 4.68 -18.20 9.11
CA GLY A 125 4.10 -17.97 7.79
C GLY A 125 3.11 -16.81 7.87
N PHE A 126 3.24 -15.83 6.98
CA PHE A 126 2.25 -14.76 6.84
C PHE A 126 1.24 -15.13 5.77
N ILE A 127 -0.05 -14.91 6.05
CA ILE A 127 -1.14 -15.10 5.09
C ILE A 127 -1.66 -13.74 4.68
N ASP A 128 -1.82 -13.53 3.38
CA ASP A 128 -2.34 -12.28 2.85
C ASP A 128 -3.76 -12.02 3.37
N PRO A 129 -4.00 -10.93 4.13
CA PRO A 129 -5.31 -10.65 4.70
C PRO A 129 -6.44 -10.60 3.66
N ALA A 130 -6.13 -10.17 2.43
CA ALA A 130 -7.10 -10.12 1.34
C ALA A 130 -7.58 -11.49 0.83
N THR A 131 -6.88 -12.58 1.20
CA THR A 131 -7.20 -13.95 0.76
C THR A 131 -8.03 -14.74 1.77
N VAL A 132 -8.09 -14.28 3.02
CA VAL A 132 -8.73 -15.01 4.13
C VAL A 132 -10.27 -14.91 4.08
N SER A 133 -10.85 -14.04 3.26
CA SER A 133 -12.31 -13.87 3.11
C SER A 133 -12.93 -14.63 1.94
N ALA A 134 -12.15 -15.39 1.15
CA ALA A 134 -12.63 -16.00 -0.09
C ALA A 134 -13.42 -17.32 0.06
N ASN A 135 -13.77 -17.75 1.29
CA ASN A 135 -14.28 -19.11 1.53
C ASN A 135 -15.54 -19.21 2.42
N SER A 136 -16.53 -18.35 2.23
CA SER A 136 -17.88 -18.54 2.81
C SER A 136 -18.96 -18.91 1.79
N ALA A 137 -18.56 -19.36 0.59
CA ALA A 137 -19.48 -19.87 -0.43
C ALA A 137 -19.18 -21.36 -0.69
N GLN A 138 -19.57 -22.21 0.25
CA GLN A 138 -19.83 -23.64 0.02
C GLN A 138 -21.13 -24.03 0.71
#